data_AF-A0A2W2BG25-F1
#
_entry.id   AF-A0A2W2BG25-F1
#
_cell.length_a   1.000
_cell.length_b   1.000
_cell.length_c   1.000
_cell.angle_alpha   90.00
_cell.angle_beta   90.00
_cell.angle_gamma   90.00
#
_symmetry.space_group_name_H-M   'P 1'
#
loop_
_entity.id
_entity.type
_entity.pdbx_description
1 polymer ?
#
loop_
_entity_poly.entity_id
_entity_poly.type
_entity_poly.pdbx_seq_one_letter_code
_entity_poly.pdbx_strand_id
1 'polypeptide(L)'
;MGVLTRYRTTTAAGVIAAFVLVLVFGSPPYGDWARDNANGTGALDWFLTLLTWPSWDFDADLAARDIFAIMLRAILVVVLTAVFLTLLTGPRLSRERSGAAQFLTGWSAYIFAGAVAGLLAAIFISDPTTLGAFQAAAGGATYGLFTGWIVGLATFRGPGRMT
;
A
#
# COMPACT_ATOMS: atom_id res chain seq x y z
N MET A 1 -6.45 -15.51 -35.76
CA MET A 1 -6.77 -15.42 -34.32
C MET A 1 -5.69 -14.60 -33.65
N GLY A 2 -6.00 -13.35 -33.28
CA GLY A 2 -5.03 -12.47 -32.63
C GLY A 2 -4.71 -12.98 -31.24
N VAL A 3 -3.45 -13.33 -31.00
CA VAL A 3 -2.94 -13.53 -29.66
C VAL A 3 -3.00 -12.16 -29.00
N LEU A 4 -4.01 -11.94 -28.16
CA LEU A 4 -4.06 -10.83 -27.21
C LEU A 4 -2.94 -11.08 -26.18
N THR A 5 -1.69 -10.87 -26.57
CA THR A 5 -0.57 -10.79 -25.64
C THR A 5 -0.76 -9.51 -24.84
N ARG A 6 -1.54 -9.67 -23.77
CA ARG A 6 -1.99 -8.65 -22.82
C ARG A 6 -0.77 -7.90 -22.32
N TYR A 7 -0.53 -6.69 -22.85
CA TYR A 7 0.34 -5.70 -22.24
C TYR A 7 -0.22 -5.41 -20.84
N ARG A 8 0.27 -6.12 -19.81
CA ARG A 8 0.07 -5.67 -18.43
C ARG A 8 0.81 -4.34 -18.33
N THR A 9 0.06 -3.26 -18.15
CA THR A 9 0.64 -1.95 -17.84
C THR A 9 1.39 -2.09 -16.51
N THR A 10 2.59 -1.51 -16.41
CA THR A 10 3.43 -1.54 -15.19
C THR A 10 2.65 -1.03 -13.97
N THR A 11 1.77 -0.06 -14.18
CA THR A 11 0.79 0.45 -13.21
C THR A 11 -0.12 -0.67 -12.68
N ALA A 12 -0.71 -1.49 -13.53
CA ALA A 12 -1.63 -2.55 -13.10
C ALA A 12 -0.91 -3.60 -12.23
N ALA A 13 0.34 -3.94 -12.56
CA ALA A 13 1.13 -4.85 -11.74
C ALA A 13 1.42 -4.26 -10.35
N GLY A 14 1.78 -2.98 -10.26
CA GLY A 14 1.96 -2.28 -8.99
C GLY A 14 0.68 -2.22 -8.15
N VAL A 15 -0.47 -1.96 -8.77
CA VAL A 15 -1.78 -1.94 -8.09
C VAL A 15 -2.15 -3.33 -7.57
N ILE A 16 -1.93 -4.38 -8.35
CA ILE A 16 -2.16 -5.76 -7.91
C ILE A 16 -1.25 -6.10 -6.72
N ALA A 17 0.02 -5.71 -6.76
CA ALA A 17 0.94 -5.93 -5.65
C ALA A 17 0.46 -5.21 -4.38
N ALA A 18 0.07 -3.94 -4.49
CA ALA A 18 -0.52 -3.18 -3.37
C ALA A 18 -1.78 -3.85 -2.82
N PHE A 19 -2.67 -4.33 -3.70
CA PHE A 19 -3.86 -5.05 -3.30
C PHE A 19 -3.53 -6.33 -2.54
N VAL A 20 -2.57 -7.14 -3.00
CA VAL A 20 -2.15 -8.36 -2.30
C VAL A 20 -1.55 -8.03 -0.93
N LEU A 21 -0.74 -6.96 -0.83
CA LEU A 21 -0.18 -6.54 0.46
C LEU A 21 -1.26 -6.20 1.48
N VAL A 22 -2.26 -5.41 1.08
CA VAL A 22 -3.39 -5.05 1.94
C VAL A 22 -4.24 -6.28 2.26
N LEU A 23 -4.51 -7.13 1.26
CA LEU A 23 -5.34 -8.31 1.44
C LEU A 23 -4.72 -9.32 2.40
N VAL A 24 -3.42 -9.58 2.29
CA VAL A 24 -2.74 -10.58 3.13
C VAL A 24 -2.44 -10.00 4.51
N PHE A 25 -1.70 -8.90 4.57
CA PHE A 25 -1.19 -8.38 5.83
C PHE A 25 -2.18 -7.52 6.60
N GLY A 26 -3.20 -6.97 5.92
CA GLY A 26 -4.31 -6.29 6.58
C GLY A 26 -5.37 -7.25 7.13
N SER A 27 -5.30 -8.55 6.81
CA SER A 27 -6.35 -9.50 7.19
C SER A 27 -6.40 -9.80 8.69
N PRO A 28 -7.58 -10.05 9.28
CA PRO A 28 -7.71 -10.43 10.68
C PRO A 28 -6.87 -11.66 11.07
N PRO A 29 -6.82 -12.77 10.27
CA PRO A 29 -5.99 -13.92 10.59
C PRO A 29 -4.50 -13.60 10.71
N TYR A 30 -3.97 -12.72 9.86
CA TYR A 30 -2.57 -12.28 9.98
C TYR A 30 -2.39 -11.37 11.19
N GLY A 31 -3.34 -10.48 11.47
CA GLY A 31 -3.30 -9.61 12.65
C GLY A 31 -3.28 -10.38 13.97
N ASP A 32 -4.09 -11.44 14.08
CA ASP A 32 -4.13 -12.30 15.25
C ASP A 32 -2.83 -13.10 15.41
N TRP A 33 -2.34 -13.70 14.33
CA TRP A 33 -1.03 -14.35 14.32
C TRP A 33 0.10 -13.38 14.70
N ALA A 34 0.06 -12.18 14.12
CA ALA A 34 0.78 -10.96 14.47
C ALA A 34 0.94 -10.81 15.99
N ARG A 35 -0.20 -10.63 16.63
CA ARG A 35 -0.34 -10.36 18.07
C ARG A 35 0.23 -11.49 18.93
N ASP A 36 0.03 -12.74 18.52
CA ASP A 36 0.42 -13.91 19.30
C ASP A 36 1.91 -14.27 19.14
N ASN A 37 2.52 -13.94 17.99
CA ASN A 37 3.86 -14.41 17.62
C ASN A 37 4.91 -13.29 17.48
N ALA A 38 4.50 -12.04 17.31
CA ALA A 38 5.38 -10.86 17.16
C ALA A 38 5.25 -9.89 18.35
N ASN A 39 5.19 -10.43 19.57
CA ASN A 39 5.01 -9.67 20.82
C ASN A 39 6.33 -9.31 21.54
N GLY A 40 7.48 -9.57 20.92
CA GLY A 40 8.78 -9.22 21.44
C GLY A 40 9.17 -7.75 21.23
N THR A 41 10.39 -7.39 21.67
CA THR A 41 10.97 -6.06 21.48
C THR A 41 11.95 -5.98 20.30
N GLY A 42 12.01 -7.04 19.48
CA GLY A 42 12.93 -7.14 18.36
C GLY A 42 12.49 -6.30 17.15
N ALA A 43 13.46 -5.98 16.28
CA ALA A 43 13.18 -5.29 15.03
C ALA A 43 12.26 -6.10 14.09
N LEU A 44 12.38 -7.43 14.13
CA LEU A 44 11.49 -8.31 13.36
C LEU A 44 10.07 -8.28 13.91
N ASP A 45 9.89 -8.31 15.23
CA ASP A 45 8.57 -8.23 15.88
C ASP A 45 7.86 -6.92 15.50
N TRP A 46 8.61 -5.81 15.56
CA TRP A 46 8.15 -4.51 15.11
C TRP A 46 7.76 -4.52 13.63
N PHE A 47 8.57 -5.11 12.75
CA PHE A 47 8.27 -5.17 11.32
C PHE A 47 7.05 -6.04 11.03
N LEU A 48 6.93 -7.22 11.66
CA LEU A 48 5.78 -8.11 11.50
C LEU A 48 4.49 -7.45 11.99
N THR A 49 4.57 -6.66 13.08
CA THR A 49 3.47 -5.83 13.56
C THR A 49 3.15 -4.70 12.58
N LEU A 50 4.17 -4.03 12.03
CA LEU A 50 3.97 -2.95 11.04
C LEU A 50 3.21 -3.44 9.81
N LEU A 51 3.41 -4.70 9.38
CA LEU A 51 2.69 -5.28 8.25
C LEU A 51 1.17 -5.24 8.43
N THR A 52 0.67 -5.24 9.68
CA THR A 52 -0.76 -5.13 10.01
C THR A 52 -1.35 -3.74 9.80
N TRP A 53 -0.54 -2.71 9.49
CA TRP A 53 -1.01 -1.32 9.40
C TRP A 53 -2.22 -1.08 8.48
N PRO A 54 -2.32 -1.65 7.26
CA PRO A 54 -3.51 -1.52 6.43
C PRO A 54 -4.62 -2.49 6.87
N SER A 55 -4.78 -2.71 8.18
CA SER A 55 -5.76 -3.64 8.72
C SER A 55 -7.16 -3.31 8.24
N TRP A 56 -7.93 -4.36 8.01
CA TRP A 56 -9.33 -4.34 7.66
C TRP A 56 -10.04 -5.42 8.49
N ASP A 57 -11.17 -5.06 9.10
CA ASP A 57 -12.00 -5.98 9.86
C ASP A 57 -13.51 -5.71 9.66
N PHE A 58 -14.31 -6.78 9.64
CA PHE A 58 -15.77 -6.73 9.56
C PHE A 58 -16.44 -7.05 10.90
N ASP A 59 -15.67 -7.07 11.99
CA ASP A 59 -16.17 -7.37 13.32
C ASP A 59 -17.32 -6.44 13.75
N ALA A 60 -18.41 -7.04 14.23
CA ALA A 60 -19.65 -6.37 14.60
C ALA A 60 -19.57 -5.65 15.96
N ASP A 61 -18.51 -5.92 16.75
CA ASP A 61 -18.34 -5.36 18.10
C ASP A 61 -17.76 -3.94 18.12
N LEU A 62 -17.29 -3.42 16.98
CA LEU A 62 -16.80 -2.05 16.83
C LEU A 62 -17.93 -1.07 16.47
N ALA A 63 -17.76 0.21 16.84
CA ALA A 63 -18.66 1.25 16.35
C ALA A 63 -18.62 1.31 14.81
N ALA A 64 -19.79 1.35 14.16
CA ALA A 64 -19.91 1.30 12.70
C ALA A 64 -19.04 2.36 11.97
N ARG A 65 -18.83 3.51 12.61
CA ARG A 65 -17.97 4.59 12.11
C ARG A 65 -16.49 4.20 12.09
N ASP A 66 -16.01 3.48 13.10
CA ASP A 66 -14.62 3.04 13.18
C ASP A 66 -14.37 1.86 12.23
N ILE A 67 -15.33 0.94 12.08
CA ILE A 67 -15.30 -0.09 11.02
C ILE A 67 -15.15 0.58 9.65
N PHE A 68 -15.98 1.59 9.37
CA PHE A 68 -15.91 2.33 8.12
C PHE A 68 -14.55 3.00 7.92
N ALA A 69 -13.98 3.66 8.94
CA ALA A 69 -12.68 4.31 8.84
C ALA A 69 -11.54 3.31 8.55
N ILE A 70 -11.56 2.14 9.19
CA ILE A 70 -10.59 1.06 8.99
C ILE A 70 -10.70 0.50 7.56
N MET A 71 -11.92 0.15 7.12
CA MET A 71 -12.19 -0.28 5.74
C MET A 71 -11.73 0.76 4.71
N LEU A 72 -12.09 2.02 4.96
CA LEU A 72 -11.77 3.14 4.07
C LEU A 72 -10.26 3.29 3.94
N ARG A 73 -9.49 3.21 5.02
CA ARG A 73 -8.02 3.25 4.98
C ARG A 73 -7.45 2.17 4.06
N ALA A 74 -7.87 0.91 4.22
CA ALA A 74 -7.39 -0.20 3.42
C ALA A 74 -7.68 0.01 1.91
N ILE A 75 -8.90 0.45 1.58
CA ILE A 75 -9.30 0.75 0.19
C ILE A 75 -8.49 1.94 -0.36
N LEU A 76 -8.35 3.01 0.43
CA LEU A 76 -7.62 4.21 0.04
C LEU A 76 -6.16 3.91 -0.28
N VAL A 77 -5.48 3.03 0.47
CA VAL A 77 -4.10 2.62 0.14
C VAL A 77 -4.02 2.10 -1.28
N VAL A 78 -4.92 1.19 -1.68
CA VAL A 78 -4.92 0.59 -3.03
C VAL A 78 -5.27 1.62 -4.10
N VAL A 79 -6.33 2.40 -3.89
CA VAL A 79 -6.80 3.41 -4.85
C VAL A 79 -5.78 4.52 -5.03
N LEU A 80 -5.23 5.06 -3.95
CA LEU A 80 -4.21 6.10 -4.01
C LEU A 80 -2.92 5.58 -4.63
N THR A 81 -2.56 4.31 -4.42
CA THR A 81 -1.44 3.69 -5.15
C THR A 81 -1.68 3.74 -6.65
N ALA A 82 -2.89 3.37 -7.12
CA ALA A 82 -3.24 3.45 -8.52
C ALA A 82 -3.15 4.89 -9.06
N VAL A 83 -3.64 5.86 -8.29
CA VAL A 83 -3.56 7.29 -8.63
C VAL A 83 -2.11 7.75 -8.73
N PHE A 84 -1.29 7.55 -7.70
CA PHE A 84 0.10 7.99 -7.69
C PHE A 84 0.94 7.29 -8.77
N LEU A 85 0.76 5.99 -8.98
CA LEU A 85 1.43 5.30 -10.08
C LEU A 85 1.03 5.93 -11.42
N THR A 86 -0.27 6.16 -11.67
CA THR A 86 -0.74 6.76 -12.93
C THR A 86 -0.18 8.16 -13.15
N LEU A 87 -0.17 9.00 -12.11
CA LEU A 87 0.38 10.36 -12.15
C LEU A 87 1.89 10.35 -12.41
N LEU A 88 2.64 9.44 -11.77
CA LEU A 88 4.09 9.41 -11.84
C LEU A 88 4.64 8.62 -13.04
N THR A 89 3.85 7.74 -13.66
CA THR A 89 4.23 6.92 -14.83
C THR A 89 3.61 7.41 -16.15
N GLY A 90 3.10 8.64 -16.20
CA GLY A 90 2.38 9.18 -17.36
C GLY A 90 3.11 9.03 -18.72
N PRO A 91 2.39 9.07 -19.86
CA PRO A 91 2.88 8.66 -21.19
C PRO A 91 4.16 9.33 -21.69
N ARG A 92 4.49 10.52 -21.14
CA ARG A 92 5.67 11.31 -21.51
C ARG A 92 6.92 10.93 -20.71
N LEU A 93 6.76 10.36 -19.52
CA LEU A 93 7.86 10.02 -18.60
C LEU A 93 8.40 8.60 -18.82
N SER A 94 7.67 7.73 -19.50
CA SER A 94 7.95 6.29 -19.54
C SER A 94 8.90 5.84 -20.65
N ARG A 95 9.12 6.65 -21.70
CA ARG A 95 9.94 6.23 -22.87
C ARG A 95 11.45 6.23 -22.60
N GLU A 96 11.93 6.95 -21.59
CA GLU A 96 13.37 7.14 -21.33
C GLU A 96 13.78 6.83 -19.88
N ARG A 97 12.86 6.41 -19.03
CA ARG A 97 13.13 6.26 -17.59
C ARG A 97 13.89 4.96 -17.31
N SER A 98 15.07 5.09 -16.71
CA SER A 98 15.89 3.96 -16.25
C SER A 98 15.10 3.06 -15.29
N GLY A 99 15.44 1.76 -15.25
CA GLY A 99 14.77 0.79 -14.38
C GLY A 99 14.81 1.18 -12.89
N ALA A 100 15.91 1.80 -12.43
CA ALA A 100 16.02 2.33 -11.07
C ALA A 100 15.01 3.45 -10.79
N ALA A 101 14.82 4.38 -11.73
CA ALA A 101 13.84 5.44 -11.58
C ALA A 101 12.39 4.90 -11.62
N GLN A 102 12.10 3.83 -12.36
CA GLN A 102 10.79 3.16 -12.32
C GLN A 102 10.55 2.49 -10.96
N PHE A 103 11.53 1.76 -10.44
CA PHE A 103 11.48 1.15 -9.10
C PHE A 103 11.22 2.20 -8.02
N LEU A 104 12.02 3.28 -7.98
CA LEU A 104 11.85 4.37 -7.02
C LEU A 104 10.50 5.08 -7.18
N THR A 105 9.97 5.16 -8.40
CA THR A 105 8.63 5.70 -8.65
C THR A 105 7.56 4.83 -8.00
N GLY A 106 7.60 3.51 -8.21
CA GLY A 106 6.64 2.60 -7.60
C GLY A 106 6.74 2.55 -6.07
N TRP A 107 7.97 2.60 -5.56
CA TRP A 107 8.21 2.64 -4.11
C TRP A 107 7.68 3.94 -3.49
N SER A 108 8.06 5.10 -4.03
CA SER A 108 7.59 6.39 -3.51
C SER A 108 6.08 6.57 -3.66
N ALA A 109 5.48 6.09 -4.74
CA ALA A 109 4.02 6.09 -4.91
C ALA A 109 3.31 5.40 -3.74
N TYR A 110 3.84 4.26 -3.28
CA TYR A 110 3.25 3.51 -2.18
C TYR A 110 3.42 4.20 -0.81
N ILE A 111 4.56 4.86 -0.58
CA ILE A 111 4.81 5.69 0.61
C ILE A 111 3.76 6.81 0.71
N PHE A 112 3.57 7.57 -0.37
CA PHE A 112 2.60 8.66 -0.41
C PHE A 112 1.16 8.15 -0.34
N ALA A 113 0.85 7.02 -0.98
CA ALA A 113 -0.46 6.39 -0.88
C ALA A 113 -0.81 6.03 0.56
N GLY A 114 0.12 5.39 1.29
CA GLY A 114 -0.06 5.07 2.71
C GLY A 114 -0.25 6.32 3.58
N ALA A 115 0.60 7.34 3.38
CA ALA A 115 0.53 8.58 4.15
C ALA A 115 -0.82 9.30 3.98
N VAL A 116 -1.26 9.48 2.73
CA VAL A 116 -2.53 10.16 2.41
C VAL A 116 -3.73 9.32 2.82
N ALA A 117 -3.68 7.98 2.66
CA ALA A 117 -4.73 7.09 3.14
C ALA A 117 -4.92 7.20 4.65
N GLY A 118 -3.83 7.21 5.42
CA GLY A 118 -3.86 7.39 6.87
C GLY A 118 -4.47 8.74 7.28
N LEU A 119 -4.05 9.82 6.61
CA LEU A 119 -4.57 11.17 6.87
C LEU A 119 -6.08 11.27 6.60
N LEU A 120 -6.53 10.77 5.45
CA LEU A 120 -7.94 10.84 5.05
C LEU A 120 -8.83 9.94 5.92
N ALA A 121 -8.37 8.73 6.24
CA ALA A 121 -9.14 7.82 7.10
C ALA A 121 -9.31 8.38 8.53
N ALA A 122 -8.30 9.10 9.05
CA ALA A 122 -8.34 9.66 10.39
C ALA A 122 -9.47 10.70 10.61
N ILE A 123 -9.98 11.31 9.54
CA ILE A 123 -11.11 12.27 9.59
C ILE A 123 -12.42 11.54 9.97
N PHE A 124 -12.52 10.25 9.65
CA PHE A 124 -13.74 9.47 9.81
C PHE A 124 -13.81 8.71 11.12
N ILE A 125 -12.75 8.69 11.94
CA ILE A 125 -12.74 8.05 13.27
C ILE A 125 -13.70 8.77 14.23
N SER A 126 -14.21 8.06 15.23
CA SER A 126 -15.17 8.59 16.22
C SER A 126 -14.63 9.81 17.01
N ASP A 127 -13.34 9.82 17.38
CA ASP A 127 -12.66 10.90 18.10
C ASP A 127 -11.45 11.47 17.34
N PRO A 128 -11.67 12.30 16.30
CA PRO A 128 -10.58 12.79 15.46
C PRO A 128 -9.76 13.86 16.18
N THR A 129 -8.43 13.70 16.15
CA THR A 129 -7.48 14.74 16.57
C THR A 129 -6.46 15.01 15.47
N THR A 130 -5.97 16.24 15.37
CA THR A 130 -4.93 16.61 14.39
C THR A 130 -3.65 15.79 14.58
N LEU A 131 -3.26 15.56 15.84
CA LEU A 131 -2.09 14.73 16.16
C LEU A 131 -2.31 13.28 15.72
N GLY A 132 -3.49 12.70 16.00
CA GLY A 132 -3.83 11.35 15.56
C GLY A 132 -3.83 11.21 14.05
N ALA A 133 -4.30 12.22 13.31
CA ALA A 133 -4.25 12.23 11.85
C ALA A 133 -2.81 12.25 11.31
N PHE A 134 -1.91 13.02 11.93
CA PHE A 134 -0.49 13.00 11.57
C PHE A 134 0.21 11.70 11.95
N GLN A 135 -0.13 11.10 13.10
CA GLN A 135 0.38 9.79 13.48
C GLN A 135 -0.11 8.69 12.54
N ALA A 136 -1.37 8.75 12.10
CA ALA A 136 -1.92 7.83 11.11
C ALA A 136 -1.21 7.99 9.75
N ALA A 137 -0.98 9.22 9.31
CA ALA A 137 -0.20 9.50 8.10
C ALA A 137 1.25 9.01 8.22
N ALA A 138 1.90 9.24 9.36
CA ALA A 138 3.25 8.76 9.63
C ALA A 138 3.31 7.23 9.60
N GLY A 139 2.37 6.54 10.26
CA GLY A 139 2.26 5.08 10.22
C GLY A 139 2.08 4.54 8.80
N GLY A 140 1.27 5.20 7.97
CA GLY A 140 1.08 4.84 6.57
C GLY A 140 2.33 5.06 5.71
N ALA A 141 3.04 6.17 5.94
CA ALA A 141 4.32 6.43 5.30
C ALA A 141 5.38 5.40 5.70
N THR A 142 5.46 5.05 7.00
CA THR A 142 6.36 4.01 7.53
C THR A 142 6.02 2.66 6.91
N TYR A 143 4.75 2.27 6.88
CA TYR A 143 4.31 1.05 6.22
C TYR A 143 4.75 1.02 4.76
N GLY A 144 4.47 2.09 4.00
CA GLY A 144 4.85 2.19 2.60
C GLY A 144 6.38 2.22 2.39
N LEU A 145 7.15 2.76 3.33
CA LEU A 145 8.61 2.77 3.26
C LEU A 145 9.16 1.35 3.33
N PHE A 146 8.66 0.54 4.27
CA PHE A 146 9.16 -0.80 4.53
C PHE A 146 8.60 -1.88 3.60
N THR A 147 7.47 -1.62 2.92
CA THR A 147 6.82 -2.60 2.02
C THR A 147 6.74 -2.17 0.56
N GLY A 148 6.87 -0.87 0.29
CA GLY A 148 6.67 -0.29 -1.05
C GLY A 148 7.71 -0.70 -2.09
N TRP A 149 8.85 -1.25 -1.68
CA TRP A 149 9.80 -1.85 -2.61
C TRP A 149 9.17 -3.02 -3.40
N ILE A 150 8.18 -3.72 -2.84
CA ILE A 150 7.43 -4.78 -3.55
C ILE A 150 6.63 -4.17 -4.71
N VAL A 151 5.97 -3.03 -4.47
CA VAL A 151 5.26 -2.28 -5.51
C VAL A 151 6.25 -1.74 -6.55
N GLY A 152 7.39 -1.21 -6.10
CA GLY A 152 8.50 -0.80 -6.97
C GLY A 152 8.94 -1.92 -7.91
N LEU A 153 9.20 -3.12 -7.39
CA LEU A 153 9.57 -4.29 -8.18
C LEU A 153 8.45 -4.75 -9.12
N ALA A 154 7.20 -4.73 -8.67
CA ALA A 154 6.06 -5.10 -9.51
C ALA A 154 5.88 -4.13 -10.69
N THR A 155 6.23 -2.85 -10.51
CA THR A 155 6.21 -1.83 -11.58
C THR A 155 7.44 -1.88 -12.49
N PHE A 156 8.47 -2.64 -12.13
CA PHE A 156 9.70 -2.74 -12.91
C PHE A 156 9.45 -3.47 -14.23
N ARG A 157 9.78 -2.82 -15.35
CA ARG A 157 9.82 -3.46 -16.66
C ARG A 157 11.25 -3.91 -16.94
N GLY A 158 11.48 -5.22 -17.03
CA GLY A 158 12.78 -5.75 -17.46
C GLY A 158 13.17 -5.24 -18.86
N PRO A 159 14.47 -5.15 -19.19
CA PRO A 159 14.92 -4.70 -20.50
C PRO A 159 14.27 -5.59 -21.56
N GLY A 160 13.55 -4.97 -22.49
CA GLY A 160 13.00 -5.68 -23.63
C GLY A 160 14.15 -6.36 -24.37
N ARG A 161 14.07 -7.68 -24.56
CA ARG A 161 15.00 -8.37 -25.45
C ARG A 161 14.85 -7.74 -26.83
N MET A 162 15.90 -7.06 -27.28
CA MET A 162 16.04 -6.70 -28.68
C MET A 162 16.31 -8.01 -29.41
N THR A 163 15.27 -8.54 -30.06
CA THR A 163 15.40 -9.55 -31.12
C THR A 163 15.28 -8.86 -32.46
#